data_AF-A0AAV4HWY2-F1
#
_entry.id   AF-A0AAV4HWY2-F1
#
_cell.length_a   1.000
_cell.length_b   1.000
_cell.length_c   1.000
_cell.angle_alpha   90.00
_cell.angle_beta   90.00
_cell.angle_gamma   90.00
#
_symmetry.space_group_name_H-M   'P 1'
#
loop_
_entity.id
_entity.type
_entity.pdbx_description
1 polymer ?
#
loop_
_entity_poly.entity_id
_entity_poly.type
_entity_poly.pdbx_seq_one_letter_code
_entity_poly.pdbx_strand_id
1 'polypeptide(L)'
;ILTAALTQLERARGVITSGILWIFWSVSVLASVIPLYTKIYLKEYEDQRFPTIIFFIYFTFLVVQFLLSSFAEKVGRQGYVNLGPETSPEVTASFPSRLSFWWMNKIVFTAYRHDLKEDDVFELHPRDKGQRVVPQFGNAWDAELKQARKKTM
;
A
#
# COMPACT_ATOMS: atom_id res chain seq x y z
N ILE A 1 -9.78 12.30 -14.08
CA ILE A 1 -11.15 11.74 -14.06
C ILE A 1 -11.12 10.23 -13.83
N LEU A 2 -10.42 9.45 -14.67
CA LEU A 2 -10.29 7.99 -14.50
C LEU A 2 -9.64 7.58 -13.17
N THR A 3 -8.54 8.23 -12.78
CA THR A 3 -7.86 7.96 -11.49
C THR A 3 -8.76 8.25 -10.30
N ALA A 4 -9.49 9.38 -10.33
CA ALA A 4 -10.46 9.74 -9.31
C ALA A 4 -11.63 8.73 -9.24
N ALA A 5 -12.15 8.26 -10.38
CA ALA A 5 -13.19 7.24 -10.43
C ALA A 5 -12.70 5.89 -9.89
N LEU A 6 -11.48 5.47 -10.26
CA LEU A 6 -10.87 4.25 -9.75
C LEU A 6 -10.69 4.30 -8.23
N THR A 7 -10.15 5.41 -7.71
CA THR A 7 -10.01 5.63 -6.26
C THR A 7 -11.37 5.63 -5.55
N GLN A 8 -12.43 6.19 -6.15
CA GLN A 8 -13.76 6.15 -5.58
C GLN A 8 -14.38 4.74 -5.60
N LEU A 9 -14.16 3.95 -6.66
CA LEU A 9 -14.60 2.55 -6.74
C LEU A 9 -13.86 1.64 -5.76
N GLU A 10 -12.56 1.85 -5.59
CA GLU A 10 -11.74 1.13 -4.62
C GLU A 10 -12.14 1.48 -3.19
N ARG A 11 -12.45 2.75 -2.92
CA ARG A 11 -13.04 3.19 -1.65
C ARG A 11 -14.41 2.54 -1.40
N ALA A 12 -15.26 2.44 -2.42
CA ALA A 12 -16.56 1.76 -2.31
C ALA A 12 -16.42 0.24 -2.04
N ARG A 13 -15.32 -0.38 -2.46
CA ARG A 13 -14.98 -1.78 -2.18
C ARG A 13 -14.14 -1.98 -0.90
N GLY A 14 -13.90 -0.90 -0.16
CA GLY A 14 -13.15 -0.93 1.09
C GLY A 14 -11.65 -1.13 0.93
N VAL A 15 -11.06 -0.99 -0.26
CA VAL A 15 -9.61 -1.15 -0.45
C VAL A 15 -8.88 0.12 -0.01
N ILE A 16 -8.03 0.00 1.02
CA ILE A 16 -7.36 1.12 1.74
C ILE A 16 -6.40 1.90 0.85
N THR A 17 -5.71 1.21 -0.05
CA THR A 17 -4.68 1.80 -0.91
C THR A 17 -4.69 1.11 -2.26
N SER A 18 -4.87 1.86 -3.34
CA SER A 18 -4.60 1.35 -4.68
C SER A 18 -3.09 1.24 -4.87
N GLY A 19 -2.53 0.10 -4.50
CA GLY A 19 -1.13 -0.22 -4.81
C GLY A 19 -0.84 -0.08 -6.30
N ILE A 20 -1.84 -0.37 -7.14
CA ILE A 20 -1.81 -0.19 -8.59
C ILE A 20 -1.60 1.28 -8.96
N LEU A 21 -2.33 2.20 -8.33
CA LEU A 21 -2.18 3.63 -8.57
C LEU A 21 -0.81 4.15 -8.14
N TRP A 22 -0.30 3.68 -6.99
CA TRP A 22 1.05 4.04 -6.53
C TRP A 22 2.14 3.54 -7.49
N ILE A 23 2.04 2.29 -7.97
CA ILE A 23 2.97 1.73 -8.98
C ILE A 23 2.88 2.54 -10.28
N PHE A 24 1.67 2.85 -10.74
CA PHE A 24 1.45 3.64 -11.95
C PHE A 24 2.13 5.01 -11.87
N TRP A 25 1.93 5.75 -10.78
CA TRP A 25 2.57 7.06 -10.61
C TRP A 25 4.09 6.94 -10.46
N SER A 26 4.59 5.92 -9.75
CA SER A 26 6.02 5.67 -9.61
C SER A 26 6.71 5.47 -10.97
N VAL A 27 6.15 4.59 -11.80
CA VAL A 27 6.67 4.32 -13.15
C VAL A 27 6.54 5.56 -14.03
N SER A 28 5.44 6.31 -13.92
CA SER A 28 5.23 7.54 -14.69
C SER A 28 6.24 8.63 -14.34
N VAL A 29 6.58 8.79 -13.06
CA VAL A 29 7.63 9.71 -12.61
C VAL A 29 8.97 9.28 -13.19
N LEU A 30 9.35 8.00 -13.03
CA LEU A 30 10.61 7.46 -13.55
C LEU A 30 10.74 7.64 -15.07
N ALA A 31 9.67 7.37 -15.82
CA ALA A 31 9.64 7.57 -17.26
C ALA A 31 9.78 9.06 -17.65
N SER A 32 9.22 9.97 -16.85
CA SER A 32 9.26 11.42 -17.09
C SER A 32 10.59 12.07 -16.70
N VAL A 33 11.44 11.40 -15.91
CA VAL A 33 12.80 11.86 -15.59
C VAL A 33 13.67 11.92 -16.85
N ILE A 34 13.50 10.99 -17.79
CA ILE A 34 14.29 10.94 -19.02
C ILE A 34 14.02 12.19 -19.90
N PRO A 35 12.76 12.54 -20.25
CA PRO A 35 12.45 13.81 -20.92
C PRO A 35 12.92 15.04 -20.14
N LEU A 36 12.82 15.04 -18.81
CA LEU A 36 13.26 16.17 -17.98
C LEU A 36 14.76 16.43 -18.14
N TYR A 37 15.58 15.38 -18.05
CA TYR A 37 17.02 15.48 -18.25
C TYR A 37 17.36 16.00 -19.66
N THR A 38 16.72 15.43 -20.69
CA THR A 38 16.94 15.81 -22.08
C THR A 38 16.60 17.28 -22.34
N LYS A 39 15.46 17.77 -21.82
CA LYS A 39 15.02 19.16 -21.98
C LYS A 39 15.94 20.18 -21.29
N ILE A 40 16.49 19.82 -20.13
CA ILE A 40 17.47 20.65 -19.41
C ILE A 40 18.80 20.69 -20.17
N TYR A 41 19.28 19.54 -20.62
CA TYR A 41 20.56 19.43 -21.34
C TYR A 41 20.55 20.21 -22.66
N LEU A 42 19.45 20.12 -23.42
CA LEU A 42 19.29 20.81 -24.70
C LEU A 42 18.91 22.30 -24.56
N LYS A 43 18.76 22.82 -23.32
CA LYS A 43 18.34 24.20 -23.04
C LYS A 43 17.11 24.64 -23.85
N GLU A 44 16.15 23.73 -24.00
CA GLU A 44 14.97 23.91 -24.84
C GLU A 44 14.03 25.05 -24.34
N TYR A 45 14.30 25.57 -23.14
CA TYR A 45 13.66 26.77 -22.59
C TYR A 45 13.99 28.05 -23.37
N GLU A 46 15.08 28.08 -24.16
CA GLU A 46 15.45 29.25 -24.97
C GLU A 46 14.62 29.34 -26.26
N ASP A 47 14.37 28.20 -26.90
CA ASP A 47 13.70 28.12 -28.21
C ASP A 47 12.17 27.91 -28.06
N GLN A 48 11.74 27.06 -27.13
CA GLN A 48 10.32 26.72 -26.92
C GLN A 48 9.90 26.89 -25.46
N ARG A 49 9.67 28.15 -25.05
CA ARG A 49 9.27 28.51 -23.68
C ARG A 49 7.95 27.87 -23.23
N PHE A 50 6.89 27.96 -24.03
CA PHE A 50 5.56 27.49 -23.61
C PHE A 50 5.49 25.97 -23.38
N PRO A 51 5.95 25.09 -24.31
CA PRO A 51 5.95 23.65 -24.09
C PRO A 51 6.79 23.23 -22.87
N THR A 52 7.91 23.92 -22.66
CA THR A 52 8.81 23.66 -21.53
C THR A 52 8.14 23.99 -20.19
N ILE A 53 7.45 25.14 -20.09
CA ILE A 53 6.70 25.51 -18.87
C ILE A 53 5.57 24.52 -18.58
N ILE A 54 4.81 24.12 -19.60
CA ILE A 54 3.72 23.13 -19.45
C ILE A 54 4.28 21.79 -18.96
N PHE A 55 5.43 21.36 -19.47
CA PHE A 55 6.09 20.13 -19.02
C PHE A 55 6.48 20.20 -17.54
N PHE A 56 7.05 21.30 -17.06
CA PHE A 56 7.40 21.46 -15.64
C PHE A 56 6.17 21.47 -14.74
N ILE A 57 5.08 22.10 -15.17
CA ILE A 57 3.79 22.07 -14.45
C ILE A 57 3.28 20.63 -14.37
N TYR A 58 3.24 19.92 -15.51
CA TYR A 58 2.84 18.52 -15.58
C TYR A 58 3.70 17.61 -14.67
N PHE A 59 5.02 17.75 -14.72
CA PHE A 59 5.94 17.00 -13.88
C PHE A 59 5.73 17.28 -12.40
N THR A 60 5.48 18.54 -12.02
CA THR A 60 5.16 18.92 -10.64
C THR A 60 3.87 18.24 -10.18
N PHE A 61 2.82 18.24 -11.00
CA PHE A 61 1.58 17.52 -10.70
C PHE A 61 1.79 16.02 -10.55
N LEU A 62 2.63 15.39 -11.39
CA LEU A 62 2.99 13.98 -11.25
C LEU A 62 3.66 13.70 -9.90
N VAL A 63 4.64 14.51 -9.50
CA VAL A 63 5.33 14.36 -8.21
C VAL A 63 4.36 14.56 -7.06
N VAL A 64 3.49 15.57 -7.11
CA VAL A 64 2.45 15.79 -6.10
C VAL A 64 1.50 14.60 -5.99
N GLN A 65 1.05 14.02 -7.12
CA GLN A 65 0.22 12.81 -7.12
C GLN A 65 0.96 11.60 -6.55
N PHE A 66 2.23 11.42 -6.89
CA PHE A 66 3.06 10.36 -6.33
C PHE A 66 3.22 10.51 -4.80
N LEU A 67 3.50 11.72 -4.31
CA LEU A 67 3.60 12.01 -2.88
C LEU A 67 2.25 11.78 -2.18
N LEU A 68 1.15 12.28 -2.73
CA LEU A 68 -0.20 12.03 -2.21
C LEU A 68 -0.53 10.53 -2.16
N SER A 69 -0.10 9.76 -3.15
CA SER A 69 -0.27 8.31 -3.17
C SER A 69 0.64 7.57 -2.17
N SER A 70 1.76 8.18 -1.78
CA SER A 70 2.75 7.62 -0.85
C SER A 70 2.43 7.92 0.61
N PHE A 71 1.98 9.15 0.89
CA PHE A 71 1.46 9.56 2.19
C PHE A 71 0.04 9.05 2.33
N ALA A 72 -0.06 7.76 2.67
CA ALA A 72 -1.31 7.06 2.83
C ALA A 72 -2.34 7.87 3.61
N GLU A 73 -3.54 7.87 3.05
CA GLU A 73 -4.79 8.29 3.68
C GLU A 73 -4.81 7.82 5.13
N LYS A 74 -4.97 8.76 6.08
CA LYS A 74 -5.13 8.42 7.50
C LYS A 74 -6.27 7.41 7.63
N VAL A 75 -6.00 6.29 8.30
CA VAL A 75 -6.99 5.28 8.69
C VAL A 75 -7.98 5.93 9.66
N GLY A 76 -9.00 6.59 9.13
CA GLY A 76 -9.90 7.40 9.94
C GLY A 76 -11.33 7.51 9.43
N ARG A 77 -11.68 6.91 8.28
CA ARG A 77 -13.06 7.01 7.78
C ARG A 77 -13.58 5.70 7.21
N GLN A 78 -14.42 5.08 8.05
CA GLN A 78 -15.44 4.07 7.77
C GLN A 78 -14.97 2.66 7.42
N GLY A 79 -15.18 1.74 8.38
CA GLY A 79 -15.34 0.31 8.11
C GLY A 79 -14.26 -0.61 8.66
N TYR A 80 -13.12 -0.07 9.08
CA TYR A 80 -12.10 -0.88 9.75
C TYR A 80 -12.43 -0.99 11.24
N VAL A 81 -12.51 -2.23 11.71
CA VAL A 81 -12.62 -2.63 13.12
C VAL A 81 -11.83 -1.64 13.96
N ASN A 82 -12.41 -1.13 15.06
CA ASN A 82 -11.70 -0.30 16.03
C ASN A 82 -10.46 -1.07 16.49
N LEU A 83 -9.35 -0.81 15.81
CA LEU A 83 -8.06 -1.40 16.09
C LEU A 83 -7.60 -0.68 17.35
N GLY A 84 -7.66 -1.40 18.48
CA GLY A 84 -7.18 -0.89 19.75
C GLY A 84 -5.71 -0.42 19.66
N PRO A 85 -5.23 0.27 20.70
CA PRO A 85 -3.91 0.90 20.72
C PRO A 85 -2.72 -0.04 20.46
N GLU A 86 -2.91 -1.36 20.50
CA GLU A 86 -1.85 -2.39 20.39
C GLU A 86 -1.84 -3.18 19.07
N THR A 87 -2.49 -2.67 18.03
CA THR A 87 -2.61 -3.40 16.77
C THR A 87 -1.38 -3.26 15.86
N SER A 88 -1.08 -4.30 15.07
CA SER A 88 0.09 -4.33 14.20
C SER A 88 0.21 -3.09 13.32
N PRO A 89 1.37 -2.40 13.33
CA PRO A 89 1.60 -1.23 12.50
C PRO A 89 1.61 -1.55 11.02
N GLU A 90 1.69 -2.83 10.62
CA GLU A 90 1.47 -3.26 9.24
C GLU A 90 0.07 -2.85 8.74
N VAL A 91 -0.95 -2.95 9.61
CA VAL A 91 -2.34 -2.60 9.26
C VAL A 91 -2.49 -1.10 9.02
N THR A 92 -1.70 -0.27 9.70
CA THR A 92 -1.74 1.19 9.58
C THR A 92 -0.65 1.73 8.63
N ALA A 93 0.29 0.90 8.21
CA ALA A 93 1.41 1.28 7.35
C ALA A 93 0.93 1.70 5.96
N SER A 94 1.58 2.73 5.42
CA SER A 94 1.38 3.16 4.03
C SER A 94 1.79 2.06 3.05
N PHE A 95 1.23 2.08 1.83
CA PHE A 95 1.59 1.11 0.79
C PHE A 95 3.11 0.97 0.56
N PRO A 96 3.90 2.05 0.40
CA PRO A 96 5.35 1.92 0.29
C PRO A 96 6.01 1.35 1.56
N SER A 97 5.49 1.67 2.74
CA SER A 97 5.99 1.10 4.01
C SER A 97 5.67 -0.38 4.15
N ARG A 98 4.54 -0.86 3.61
CA ARG A 98 4.22 -2.29 3.52
C ARG A 98 5.13 -3.00 2.52
N LEU A 99 5.37 -2.39 1.36
CA LEU A 99 6.22 -2.96 0.31
C LEU A 99 7.69 -3.08 0.73
N SER A 100 8.21 -2.05 1.41
CA SER A 100 9.61 -1.99 1.87
C SER A 100 9.82 -2.60 3.26
N PHE A 101 8.77 -3.16 3.88
CA PHE A 101 8.78 -3.63 5.28
C PHE A 101 9.27 -2.58 6.28
N TRP A 102 9.15 -1.29 5.95
CA TRP A 102 9.66 -0.19 6.76
C TRP A 102 9.02 -0.12 8.15
N TRP A 103 7.79 -0.64 8.29
CA TRP A 103 7.08 -0.72 9.56
C TRP A 103 7.80 -1.61 10.60
N MET A 104 8.61 -2.57 10.15
CA MET A 104 9.39 -3.45 11.03
C MET A 104 10.61 -2.77 11.62
N ASN A 105 11.12 -1.69 11.02
CA ASN A 105 12.33 -1.02 11.47
C ASN A 105 12.26 -0.57 12.94
N LYS A 106 11.05 -0.25 13.43
CA LYS A 106 10.84 0.07 14.84
C LYS A 106 11.22 -1.11 15.74
N ILE A 107 10.72 -2.32 15.47
CA ILE A 107 11.07 -3.53 16.24
C ILE A 107 12.56 -3.87 16.07
N VAL A 108 13.08 -3.78 14.85
CA VAL A 108 14.50 -4.10 14.58
C VAL A 108 15.43 -3.21 15.41
N PHE A 109 15.12 -1.91 15.50
CA PHE A 109 15.90 -0.98 16.31
C PHE A 109 15.73 -1.23 17.81
N THR A 110 14.52 -1.58 18.26
CA THR A 110 14.25 -1.99 19.65
C THR A 110 15.07 -3.22 20.03
N ALA A 111 15.04 -4.26 19.19
CA ALA A 111 15.80 -5.51 19.37
C ALA A 111 17.32 -5.29 19.40
N TYR A 112 17.81 -4.25 18.71
CA TYR A 112 19.22 -3.86 18.77
C TYR A 112 19.60 -3.18 20.09
N ARG A 113 18.65 -2.47 20.73
CA ARG A 113 18.88 -1.73 21.97
C ARG A 113 18.68 -2.58 23.22
N HIS A 114 17.73 -3.52 23.21
CA HIS A 114 17.43 -4.39 24.34
C HIS A 114 16.80 -5.72 23.88
N ASP A 115 16.88 -6.74 24.74
CA ASP A 115 16.25 -8.05 24.49
C ASP A 115 14.74 -7.91 24.42
N LEU A 116 14.16 -8.35 23.29
CA LEU A 116 12.73 -8.25 23.03
C LEU A 116 11.92 -9.00 24.10
N LYS A 117 10.94 -8.30 24.70
CA LYS A 117 9.91 -8.89 25.55
C LYS A 117 8.63 -9.14 24.74
N GLU A 118 7.73 -9.96 25.27
CA GLU A 118 6.43 -10.22 24.63
C GLU A 118 5.64 -8.93 24.40
N ASP A 119 5.73 -7.98 25.33
CA ASP A 119 5.07 -6.65 25.23
C ASP A 119 5.66 -5.75 24.13
N ASP A 120 6.90 -6.01 23.67
CA ASP A 120 7.55 -5.23 22.60
C ASP A 120 7.15 -5.73 21.20
N VAL A 121 6.52 -6.90 21.12
CA VAL A 121 6.09 -7.52 19.85
C VAL A 121 4.66 -7.07 19.53
N PHE A 122 4.44 -6.68 18.28
CA PHE A 122 3.12 -6.26 17.83
C PHE A 122 2.10 -7.40 17.88
N GLU A 123 0.84 -7.07 18.19
CA GLU A 123 -0.24 -8.06 18.13
C GLU A 123 -0.43 -8.59 16.71
N LEU A 124 -0.69 -9.90 16.60
CA LEU A 124 -0.85 -10.58 15.32
C LEU A 124 -1.95 -9.94 14.46
N HIS A 125 -1.70 -9.88 13.15
CA HIS A 125 -2.67 -9.35 12.20
C HIS A 125 -4.02 -10.09 12.34
N PRO A 126 -5.18 -9.39 12.37
CA PRO A 126 -6.49 -10.03 12.61
C PRO A 126 -6.86 -11.15 11.64
N ARG A 127 -6.26 -11.17 10.44
CA ARG A 127 -6.41 -12.23 9.45
C ARG A 127 -5.76 -13.55 9.89
N ASP A 128 -4.68 -13.45 10.65
CA ASP A 128 -3.79 -14.58 10.96
C ASP A 128 -4.06 -15.12 12.37
N LYS A 129 -4.91 -14.44 13.15
CA LYS A 129 -5.37 -14.92 14.46
C LYS A 129 -6.08 -16.27 14.30
N GLY A 130 -5.76 -17.21 15.18
CA GLY A 130 -6.35 -18.55 15.19
C GLY A 130 -7.89 -18.56 15.22
N GLN A 131 -8.50 -17.56 15.88
CA GLN A 131 -9.96 -17.35 15.90
C GLN A 131 -10.58 -17.27 14.50
N ARG A 132 -9.82 -16.80 13.49
CA ARG A 132 -10.28 -16.72 12.10
C ARG A 132 -9.82 -17.91 11.26
N VAL A 133 -8.56 -18.35 11.43
CA VAL A 133 -7.96 -19.41 10.60
C VAL A 133 -8.53 -20.80 10.93
N VAL A 134 -8.72 -21.10 12.22
CA VAL A 134 -9.22 -22.42 12.68
C VAL A 134 -10.60 -22.75 12.11
N PRO A 135 -11.64 -21.89 12.19
CA PRO A 135 -12.94 -22.23 11.62
C PRO A 135 -12.92 -22.30 10.09
N GLN A 136 -12.10 -21.50 9.41
CA GLN A 136 -11.93 -21.60 7.96
C GLN A 136 -11.36 -22.96 7.56
N PHE A 137 -10.33 -23.42 8.27
CA PHE A 137 -9.76 -24.74 8.07
C PHE A 137 -10.76 -25.85 8.37
N GLY A 138 -11.48 -25.78 9.51
CA GLY A 138 -12.49 -26.76 9.90
C GLY A 138 -13.59 -26.92 8.85
N ASN A 139 -14.10 -25.80 8.32
CA ASN A 139 -15.12 -25.83 7.27
C ASN A 139 -14.62 -26.47 5.97
N ALA A 140 -13.38 -26.19 5.58
CA ALA A 140 -12.76 -26.80 4.40
C ALA A 140 -12.52 -28.30 4.60
N TRP A 141 -12.05 -28.69 5.79
CA TRP A 141 -11.82 -30.08 6.16
C TRP A 141 -13.11 -30.90 6.15
N ASP A 142 -14.19 -30.36 6.73
CA ASP A 142 -15.51 -31.01 6.74
C ASP A 142 -16.10 -31.14 5.33
N ALA A 143 -15.82 -30.20 4.43
CA ALA A 143 -16.22 -30.28 3.04
C ALA A 143 -15.51 -31.43 2.32
N GLU A 144 -14.19 -31.59 2.52
CA GLU A 144 -13.40 -32.69 1.95
C GLU A 144 -13.81 -34.04 2.54
N LEU A 145 -14.04 -34.13 3.85
CA LEU A 145 -14.56 -35.35 4.50
C LEU A 145 -15.88 -35.81 3.89
N LYS A 146 -16.80 -34.88 3.61
CA LYS A 146 -18.08 -35.20 2.95
C LYS A 146 -17.87 -35.70 1.51
N GLN A 147 -16.92 -35.13 0.77
CA GLN A 147 -16.61 -35.59 -0.58
C GLN A 147 -15.95 -36.98 -0.59
N ALA A 148 -15.00 -37.22 0.32
CA ALA A 148 -14.35 -38.51 0.46
C ALA A 148 -15.35 -39.62 0.80
N ARG A 149 -16.26 -39.38 1.76
CA ARG A 149 -17.32 -40.33 2.12
C ARG A 149 -18.27 -40.64 0.95
N LYS A 150 -18.58 -39.65 0.11
CA LYS A 150 -19.39 -39.84 -1.10
C LYS A 150 -18.68 -40.66 -2.20
N LYS A 151 -17.35 -40.70 -2.22
CA LYS A 151 -16.56 -41.52 -3.17
C LYS A 151 -16.39 -42.96 -2.72
N THR A 152 -16.55 -43.24 -1.43
CA THR A 152 -16.40 -44.58 -0.85
C THR A 152 -17.71 -45.37 -0.81
N MET A 153 -18.85 -44.71 -1.02
CA MET A 153 -20.16 -45.32 -1.30
C MET A 153 -20.39 -45.40 -2.80
#